data_AF-A0A7X8R1R0-F1
#
_entry.id   AF-A0A7X8R1R0-F1
#
_cell.length_a   1.000
_cell.length_b   1.000
_cell.length_c   1.000
_cell.angle_alpha   90.00
_cell.angle_beta   90.00
_cell.angle_gamma   90.00
#
_symmetry.space_group_name_H-M   'P 1'
#
loop_
_entity.id
_entity.type
_entity.pdbx_description
1 polymer ?
#
loop_
_entity_poly.entity_id
_entity_poly.type
_entity_poly.pdbx_seq_one_letter_code
_entity_poly.pdbx_strand_id
1 'polypeptide(L)'
;MGIRNSRTKLGLWLSTFISMAGLLLIVFIAYIIENTISPSFNKTLLTVISVIIALIPPLLWLTIFYRQDRLNPEPKSFVFKTMLLGALIQKAIYTPIIAFVFSGNTSGITSIGGRLIINIILIAIIQESIKLISVRYSIYPSKEFDEVIDGIIYGSALGLGFAAMTNIGGIITSGGAMLTNVTALVVIETFAHASITGLSCYILGVSKYSKFNILRLP
;
A
#
# COMPACT_ATOMS: atom_id res chain seq x y z
N MET A 1 15.09 6.04 35.88
CA MET A 1 15.56 6.82 34.71
C MET A 1 16.97 6.34 34.39
N GLY A 2 17.13 5.39 33.46
CA GLY A 2 18.40 4.66 33.30
C GLY A 2 18.58 4.11 31.89
N ILE A 3 19.45 4.80 31.13
CA ILE A 3 20.29 4.35 30.00
C ILE A 3 19.95 2.96 29.42
N ARG A 4 18.90 2.87 28.61
CA ARG A 4 18.65 1.66 27.80
C ARG A 4 17.89 2.00 26.51
N ASN A 5 18.47 2.77 25.57
CA ASN A 5 17.80 2.96 24.27
C ASN A 5 18.59 3.50 23.05
N SER A 6 19.91 3.65 23.08
CA SER A 6 20.64 4.12 21.87
C SER A 6 20.91 3.00 20.87
N ARG A 7 21.35 1.81 21.32
CA ARG A 7 21.66 0.67 20.44
C ARG A 7 20.43 0.10 19.71
N THR A 8 19.25 0.14 20.34
CA THR A 8 17.97 -0.32 19.76
C THR A 8 17.41 0.68 18.75
N LYS A 9 17.64 1.98 18.93
CA LYS A 9 17.30 3.00 17.92
C LYS A 9 18.23 2.86 16.71
N LEU A 10 19.54 2.78 16.94
CA LEU A 10 20.54 2.63 15.87
C LEU A 10 20.30 1.38 15.01
N GLY A 11 20.02 0.23 15.64
CA GLY A 11 19.75 -1.01 14.89
C GLY A 11 18.50 -0.95 13.99
N LEU A 12 17.48 -0.19 14.37
CA LEU A 12 16.30 -0.02 13.53
C LEU A 12 16.53 0.98 12.42
N TRP A 13 17.19 2.11 12.71
CA TRP A 13 17.60 3.05 11.67
C TRP A 13 18.48 2.34 10.63
N LEU A 14 19.44 1.54 11.08
CA LEU A 14 20.27 0.72 10.22
C LEU A 14 19.45 -0.28 9.40
N SER A 15 18.49 -0.98 10.04
CA SER A 15 17.60 -1.88 9.30
C SER A 15 16.74 -1.14 8.28
N THR A 16 16.22 0.05 8.57
CA THR A 16 15.43 0.83 7.61
C THR A 16 16.31 1.33 6.47
N PHE A 17 17.53 1.77 6.75
CA PHE A 17 18.49 2.15 5.71
C PHE A 17 18.86 0.98 4.81
N ILE A 18 19.09 -0.21 5.39
CA ILE A 18 19.35 -1.44 4.63
C ILE A 18 18.13 -1.79 3.76
N SER A 19 16.91 -1.72 4.29
CA SER A 19 15.70 -1.97 3.51
C SER A 19 15.51 -0.95 2.39
N MET A 20 15.79 0.33 2.63
CA MET A 20 15.76 1.39 1.61
C MET A 20 16.81 1.16 0.53
N ALA A 21 18.04 0.81 0.91
CA ALA A 21 19.09 0.44 -0.04
C ALA A 21 18.68 -0.81 -0.85
N GLY A 22 18.03 -1.78 -0.22
CA GLY A 22 17.46 -2.96 -0.88
C GLY A 22 16.39 -2.59 -1.91
N LEU A 23 15.48 -1.67 -1.58
CA LEU A 23 14.47 -1.15 -2.52
C LEU A 23 15.12 -0.46 -3.72
N LEU A 24 16.13 0.39 -3.50
CA LEU A 24 16.88 1.05 -4.56
C LEU A 24 17.62 0.05 -5.45
N LEU A 25 18.22 -0.97 -4.83
CA LEU A 25 18.91 -2.05 -5.55
C LEU A 25 17.93 -2.88 -6.39
N ILE A 26 16.71 -3.15 -5.89
CA ILE A 26 15.66 -3.80 -6.66
C ILE A 26 15.24 -2.96 -7.87
N VAL A 27 15.05 -1.65 -7.69
CA VAL A 27 14.75 -0.73 -8.79
C VAL A 27 15.88 -0.75 -9.82
N PHE A 28 17.14 -0.74 -9.37
CA PHE A 28 18.30 -0.81 -10.25
C PHE A 28 18.41 -2.13 -11.01
N ILE A 29 18.18 -3.26 -10.34
CA ILE A 29 18.17 -4.59 -10.98
C ILE A 29 17.02 -4.69 -11.99
N ALA A 30 15.82 -4.27 -11.62
CA ALA A 30 14.67 -4.22 -12.52
C ALA A 30 14.97 -3.35 -13.75
N TYR A 31 15.68 -2.24 -13.54
CA TYR A 31 16.13 -1.35 -14.62
C TYR A 31 17.07 -2.04 -15.61
N ILE A 32 18.10 -2.72 -15.09
CA ILE A 32 19.08 -3.44 -15.92
C ILE A 32 18.42 -4.60 -16.66
N ILE A 33 17.57 -5.39 -15.98
CA ILE A 33 16.85 -6.50 -16.58
C ILE A 33 16.01 -6.00 -17.76
N GLU A 34 15.19 -4.97 -17.58
CA GLU A 34 14.33 -4.55 -18.68
C GLU A 34 15.11 -3.98 -19.87
N ASN A 35 16.15 -3.18 -19.62
CA ASN A 35 16.92 -2.57 -20.72
C ASN A 35 17.80 -3.57 -21.47
N THR A 36 18.20 -4.67 -20.82
CA THR A 36 19.13 -5.66 -21.42
C THR A 36 18.39 -6.89 -21.94
N ILE A 37 17.29 -7.28 -21.29
CA ILE A 37 16.64 -8.59 -21.42
C ILE A 37 15.26 -8.47 -22.08
N SER A 38 14.47 -7.42 -21.80
CA SER A 38 13.09 -7.31 -22.32
C SER A 38 12.92 -7.31 -23.86
N PRO A 39 13.86 -6.81 -24.69
CA PRO A 39 13.70 -6.86 -26.15
C PRO A 39 13.71 -8.28 -26.74
N SER A 40 14.16 -9.29 -25.98
CA SER A 40 14.48 -10.63 -26.49
C SER A 40 13.65 -11.76 -25.87
N PHE A 41 12.75 -11.47 -24.93
CA PHE A 41 11.99 -12.47 -24.17
C PHE A 41 10.50 -12.57 -24.52
N ASN A 42 9.91 -13.72 -24.22
CA ASN A 42 8.46 -13.95 -24.31
C ASN A 42 7.71 -13.06 -23.29
N LYS A 43 6.68 -12.33 -23.75
CA LYS A 43 5.82 -11.45 -22.93
C LYS A 43 5.25 -12.13 -21.69
N THR A 44 4.92 -13.42 -21.77
CA THR A 44 4.40 -14.17 -20.62
C THR A 44 5.45 -14.30 -19.53
N LEU A 45 6.70 -14.63 -19.88
CA LEU A 45 7.77 -14.75 -18.89
C LEU A 45 8.08 -13.39 -18.26
N LEU A 46 8.12 -12.34 -19.08
CA LEU A 46 8.33 -10.98 -18.60
C LEU A 46 7.25 -10.60 -17.57
N THR A 47 5.99 -10.87 -17.87
CA THR A 47 4.86 -10.60 -16.96
C THR A 47 5.03 -11.32 -15.62
N VAL A 48 5.43 -12.61 -15.63
CA VAL A 48 5.64 -13.39 -14.40
C VAL A 48 6.77 -12.79 -13.56
N ILE A 49 7.91 -12.46 -14.18
CA ILE A 49 9.05 -11.84 -13.50
C ILE A 49 8.63 -10.49 -12.90
N SER A 50 7.90 -9.68 -13.68
CA SER A 50 7.43 -8.37 -13.26
C SER A 50 6.49 -8.44 -12.06
N VAL A 51 5.56 -9.40 -12.03
CA VAL A 51 4.67 -9.63 -10.89
C VAL A 51 5.45 -10.00 -9.62
N ILE A 52 6.46 -10.86 -9.75
CA ILE A 52 7.30 -11.26 -8.61
C ILE A 52 8.04 -10.04 -8.05
N ILE A 53 8.65 -9.23 -8.91
CA ILE A 53 9.39 -8.02 -8.50
C ILE A 53 8.45 -7.01 -7.83
N ALA A 54 7.24 -6.81 -8.35
CA ALA A 54 6.27 -5.85 -7.81
C ALA A 54 5.73 -6.23 -6.42
N LEU A 55 5.82 -7.50 -6.01
CA LEU A 55 5.45 -7.95 -4.66
C LEU A 55 6.53 -7.64 -3.60
N ILE A 56 7.77 -7.39 -4.00
CA ILE A 56 8.87 -7.20 -3.05
C ILE A 56 8.73 -5.87 -2.28
N PRO A 57 8.50 -4.71 -2.93
CA PRO A 57 8.33 -3.45 -2.22
C PRO A 57 7.22 -3.44 -1.15
N PRO A 58 5.98 -3.91 -1.41
CA PRO A 58 4.95 -3.87 -0.39
C PRO A 58 5.26 -4.76 0.82
N LEU A 59 5.92 -5.90 0.62
CA LEU A 59 6.36 -6.78 1.72
C LEU A 59 7.50 -6.17 2.54
N LEU A 60 8.46 -5.50 1.88
CA LEU A 60 9.53 -4.78 2.56
C LEU A 60 8.99 -3.61 3.38
N TRP A 61 8.09 -2.81 2.80
CA TRP A 61 7.41 -1.75 3.53
C TRP A 61 6.60 -2.28 4.70
N LEU A 62 5.87 -3.39 4.54
CA LEU A 62 5.14 -4.01 5.64
C LEU A 62 6.08 -4.33 6.82
N THR A 63 7.26 -4.88 6.52
CA THR A 63 8.27 -5.18 7.52
C THR A 63 8.80 -3.92 8.20
N ILE A 64 8.99 -2.82 7.46
CA ILE A 64 9.43 -1.53 8.00
C ILE A 64 8.38 -0.96 8.95
N PHE A 65 7.12 -0.84 8.50
CA PHE A 65 6.02 -0.29 9.31
C PHE A 65 5.75 -1.16 10.55
N TYR A 66 5.71 -2.49 10.39
CA TYR A 66 5.51 -3.42 11.51
C TYR A 66 6.61 -3.29 12.58
N ARG A 67 7.87 -3.08 12.18
CA ARG A 67 8.98 -2.90 13.13
C ARG A 67 8.96 -1.58 13.89
N GLN A 68 8.17 -0.60 13.45
CA GLN A 68 8.02 0.67 14.17
C GLN A 68 7.21 0.49 15.45
N ASP A 69 6.27 -0.46 15.45
CA ASP A 69 5.56 -0.88 16.65
C ASP A 69 6.41 -1.88 17.45
N ARG A 70 7.01 -1.38 18.53
CA ARG A 70 7.96 -2.15 19.36
C ARG A 70 7.47 -2.45 20.75
N LEU A 71 6.52 -1.65 21.24
CA LEU A 71 6.08 -1.75 22.62
C LEU A 71 5.13 -2.93 22.76
N ASN A 72 4.16 -3.03 21.84
CA ASN A 72 3.14 -4.08 21.83
C ASN A 72 2.90 -4.58 20.39
N PRO A 73 3.86 -5.32 19.80
CA PRO A 73 3.77 -5.69 18.38
C PRO A 73 2.57 -6.58 18.08
N GLU A 74 1.78 -6.16 17.11
CA GLU A 74 0.61 -6.89 16.61
C GLU A 74 0.90 -8.33 16.17
N PRO A 75 -0.07 -9.26 16.24
CA PRO A 75 0.14 -10.60 15.71
C PRO A 75 0.29 -10.57 14.19
N LYS A 76 1.44 -11.04 13.69
CA LYS A 76 1.80 -11.02 12.26
C LYS A 76 0.72 -11.60 11.33
N SER A 77 -0.03 -12.60 11.80
CA SER A 77 -1.15 -13.18 11.05
C SER A 77 -2.23 -12.14 10.76
N PHE A 78 -2.62 -11.31 11.72
CA PHE A 78 -3.66 -10.29 11.50
C PHE A 78 -3.16 -9.20 10.57
N VAL A 79 -1.92 -8.74 10.75
CA VAL A 79 -1.29 -7.76 9.85
C VAL A 79 -1.26 -8.26 8.40
N PHE A 80 -0.84 -9.51 8.18
CA PHE A 80 -0.82 -10.11 6.85
C PHE A 80 -2.22 -10.34 6.28
N LYS A 81 -3.18 -10.79 7.09
CA LYS A 81 -4.60 -10.92 6.69
C LYS A 81 -5.20 -9.58 6.26
N THR A 82 -4.88 -8.50 6.97
CA THR A 82 -5.31 -7.14 6.62
C THR A 82 -4.68 -6.66 5.31
N MET A 83 -3.42 -7.02 5.05
CA MET A 83 -2.80 -6.79 3.74
C MET A 83 -3.54 -7.56 2.63
N LEU A 84 -3.81 -8.85 2.82
CA LEU A 84 -4.59 -9.65 1.87
C LEU A 84 -5.99 -9.09 1.64
N LEU A 85 -6.66 -8.61 2.69
CA LEU A 85 -7.94 -7.94 2.59
C LEU A 85 -7.84 -6.69 1.70
N GLY A 86 -6.81 -5.85 1.86
CA GLY A 86 -6.59 -4.70 0.99
C GLY A 86 -6.46 -5.07 -0.48
N ALA A 87 -5.73 -6.14 -0.78
CA ALA A 87 -5.60 -6.67 -2.13
C ALA A 87 -6.94 -7.18 -2.70
N LEU A 88 -7.73 -7.89 -1.90
CA LEU A 88 -9.04 -8.38 -2.28
C LEU A 88 -10.02 -7.23 -2.54
N ILE A 89 -10.07 -6.24 -1.66
CA ILE A 89 -10.95 -5.06 -1.79
C ILE A 89 -10.60 -4.26 -3.03
N GLN A 90 -9.30 -4.10 -3.34
CA GLN A 90 -8.86 -3.44 -4.58
C GLN A 90 -9.52 -4.10 -5.80
N LYS A 91 -9.44 -5.43 -5.88
CA LYS A 91 -9.89 -6.16 -7.06
C LYS A 91 -11.40 -6.33 -7.11
N ALA A 92 -12.02 -6.66 -5.98
CA ALA A 92 -13.43 -7.02 -5.89
C ALA A 92 -14.36 -5.81 -5.78
N ILE A 93 -13.90 -4.69 -5.24
CA ILE A 93 -14.75 -3.52 -4.96
C ILE A 93 -14.25 -2.28 -5.71
N TYR A 94 -13.00 -1.87 -5.50
CA TYR A 94 -12.51 -0.63 -6.06
C TYR A 94 -12.48 -0.64 -7.60
N THR A 95 -11.88 -1.68 -8.18
CA THR A 95 -11.77 -1.83 -9.64
C THR A 95 -13.13 -1.73 -10.36
N PRO A 96 -14.18 -2.49 -9.97
CA PRO A 96 -15.49 -2.37 -10.62
C PRO A 96 -16.19 -1.04 -10.37
N ILE A 97 -16.04 -0.43 -9.18
CA ILE A 97 -16.61 0.90 -8.90
C ILE A 97 -16.00 1.94 -9.83
N ILE A 98 -14.66 1.97 -9.96
CA ILE A 98 -13.98 2.90 -10.87
C ILE A 98 -14.39 2.63 -12.31
N ALA A 99 -14.42 1.37 -12.75
CA ALA A 99 -14.87 1.03 -14.09
C ALA A 99 -16.30 1.54 -14.36
N PHE A 100 -17.22 1.40 -13.41
CA PHE A 100 -18.59 1.88 -13.52
C PHE A 100 -18.69 3.40 -13.56
N VAL A 101 -18.09 4.10 -12.58
CA VAL A 101 -18.11 5.56 -12.44
C VAL A 101 -17.53 6.26 -13.69
N PHE A 102 -16.54 5.65 -14.34
CA PHE A 102 -15.86 6.23 -15.50
C PHE A 102 -16.19 5.54 -16.85
N SER A 103 -17.19 4.65 -16.88
CA SER A 103 -17.55 3.82 -18.05
C SER A 103 -18.01 4.60 -19.30
N GLY A 104 -18.51 5.84 -19.14
CA GLY A 104 -19.07 6.66 -20.21
C GLY A 104 -18.12 7.68 -20.87
N ASN A 105 -16.90 7.83 -20.35
CA ASN A 105 -15.93 8.80 -20.87
C ASN A 105 -15.01 8.12 -21.92
N THR A 106 -15.45 8.09 -23.18
CA THR A 106 -14.67 7.57 -24.32
C THR A 106 -13.43 8.40 -24.67
N SER A 107 -13.33 9.62 -24.12
CA SER A 107 -12.04 10.28 -23.89
C SER A 107 -11.70 10.01 -22.44
N GLY A 108 -10.62 9.25 -22.19
CA GLY A 108 -10.25 8.84 -20.84
C GLY A 108 -10.00 10.03 -19.90
N ILE A 109 -9.31 9.76 -18.80
CA ILE A 109 -8.87 10.76 -17.81
C ILE A 109 -8.02 11.91 -18.44
N THR A 110 -7.80 11.87 -19.76
CA THR A 110 -6.97 12.70 -20.63
C THR A 110 -7.58 14.02 -21.12
N SER A 111 -8.80 14.41 -20.73
CA SER A 111 -9.30 15.76 -21.06
C SER A 111 -8.53 16.82 -20.25
N ILE A 112 -7.53 17.41 -20.90
CA ILE A 112 -6.62 18.40 -20.35
C ILE A 112 -7.42 19.63 -19.88
N GLY A 113 -7.29 19.99 -18.60
CA GLY A 113 -7.98 21.11 -17.95
C GLY A 113 -8.69 20.72 -16.64
N GLY A 114 -9.74 21.46 -16.26
CA GLY A 114 -10.45 21.28 -14.98
C GLY A 114 -11.04 19.87 -14.75
N ARG A 115 -11.28 19.10 -15.82
CA ARG A 115 -11.80 17.72 -15.73
C ARG A 115 -10.77 16.74 -15.14
N LEU A 116 -9.48 16.94 -15.40
CA LEU A 116 -8.41 16.07 -14.89
C LEU A 116 -8.24 16.20 -13.38
N ILE A 117 -8.25 17.43 -12.85
CA ILE A 117 -8.13 17.68 -11.40
C ILE A 117 -9.33 17.07 -10.65
N ILE A 118 -10.54 17.28 -11.17
CA ILE A 118 -11.76 16.73 -10.57
C ILE A 118 -11.70 15.19 -10.55
N ASN A 119 -11.25 14.57 -11.65
CA ASN A 119 -11.12 13.11 -11.72
C ASN A 119 -10.09 12.58 -10.71
N ILE A 120 -8.92 13.21 -10.60
CA ILE A 120 -7.89 12.80 -9.63
C ILE A 120 -8.42 12.88 -8.20
N ILE A 121 -9.07 13.99 -7.84
CA ILE A 121 -9.65 14.17 -6.50
C ILE A 121 -10.73 13.11 -6.25
N LEU A 122 -11.63 12.88 -7.21
CA LEU A 122 -12.70 11.90 -7.07
C LEU A 122 -12.17 10.48 -6.91
N ILE A 123 -11.17 10.09 -7.71
CA ILE A 123 -10.49 8.80 -7.61
C ILE A 123 -9.84 8.67 -6.22
N ALA A 124 -9.11 9.68 -5.76
CA ALA A 124 -8.45 9.66 -4.45
C ALA A 124 -9.46 9.52 -3.30
N ILE A 125 -10.58 10.25 -3.35
CA ILE A 125 -11.65 10.17 -2.35
C ILE A 125 -12.25 8.78 -2.31
N ILE A 126 -12.64 8.22 -3.48
CA ILE A 126 -13.21 6.87 -3.56
C ILE A 126 -12.21 5.84 -3.03
N GLN A 127 -10.96 5.95 -3.46
CA GLN A 127 -9.88 5.03 -3.10
C GLN A 127 -9.62 5.00 -1.59
N GLU A 128 -9.40 6.16 -0.96
CA GLU A 128 -9.15 6.22 0.48
C GLU A 128 -10.39 5.90 1.31
N SER A 129 -11.58 6.31 0.86
CA SER A 129 -12.84 5.99 1.56
C SER A 129 -13.06 4.48 1.65
N ILE A 130 -12.88 3.76 0.53
CA ILE A 130 -13.01 2.29 0.50
C ILE A 130 -12.00 1.63 1.45
N LYS A 131 -10.75 2.09 1.48
CA LYS A 131 -9.72 1.56 2.38
C LYS A 131 -10.05 1.81 3.85
N LEU A 132 -10.48 3.03 4.19
CA LEU A 132 -10.87 3.41 5.54
C LEU A 132 -12.07 2.60 6.05
N ILE A 133 -13.11 2.46 5.22
CA ILE A 133 -14.29 1.63 5.48
C ILE A 133 -13.86 0.17 5.69
N SER A 134 -12.96 -0.34 4.85
CA SER A 134 -12.48 -1.71 4.97
C SER A 134 -11.82 -1.98 6.31
N VAL A 135 -10.97 -1.06 6.81
CA VAL A 135 -10.38 -1.19 8.17
C VAL A 135 -11.46 -1.07 9.24
N ARG A 136 -12.38 -0.10 9.12
CA ARG A 136 -13.45 0.16 10.09
C ARG A 136 -14.39 -1.03 10.30
N TYR A 137 -14.66 -1.82 9.27
CA TYR A 137 -15.59 -2.96 9.36
C TYR A 137 -14.90 -4.34 9.43
N SER A 138 -13.56 -4.40 9.41
CA SER A 138 -12.82 -5.67 9.52
C SER A 138 -12.10 -5.80 10.87
N ILE A 139 -10.91 -5.21 11.00
CA ILE A 139 -10.04 -5.35 12.17
C ILE A 139 -10.41 -4.40 13.30
N TYR A 140 -10.98 -3.24 13.00
CA TYR A 140 -11.36 -2.24 13.99
C TYR A 140 -12.26 -2.76 15.14
N PRO A 141 -13.29 -3.58 14.92
CA PRO A 141 -14.09 -4.15 16.01
C PRO A 141 -13.39 -5.30 16.75
N SER A 142 -12.26 -5.81 16.25
CA SER A 142 -11.54 -6.91 16.87
C SER A 142 -10.88 -6.50 18.19
N LYS A 143 -10.53 -7.50 19.01
CA LYS A 143 -9.77 -7.31 20.26
C LYS A 143 -8.30 -6.97 20.01
N GLU A 144 -7.78 -7.30 18.83
CA GLU A 144 -6.42 -6.99 18.39
C GLU A 144 -6.27 -5.54 17.92
N PHE A 145 -7.35 -4.76 17.92
CA PHE A 145 -7.25 -3.31 17.76
C PHE A 145 -7.48 -2.75 19.16
N ASP A 146 -6.44 -2.70 19.98
CA ASP A 146 -6.49 -2.32 21.38
C ASP A 146 -5.78 -0.98 21.70
N GLU A 147 -5.01 -0.43 20.76
CA GLU A 147 -4.33 0.86 20.86
C GLU A 147 -4.63 1.79 19.66
N VAL A 148 -4.22 3.05 19.81
CA VAL A 148 -4.36 4.06 18.74
C VAL A 148 -3.37 3.78 17.59
N ILE A 149 -2.19 3.24 17.90
CA ILE A 149 -1.11 3.01 16.95
C ILE A 149 -1.45 1.89 15.95
N ASP A 150 -2.31 0.94 16.34
CA ASP A 150 -2.76 -0.19 15.53
C ASP A 150 -3.48 0.29 14.27
N GLY A 151 -4.14 1.44 14.36
CA GLY A 151 -4.69 2.15 13.21
C GLY A 151 -3.63 2.38 12.13
N ILE A 152 -2.43 2.83 12.51
CA ILE A 152 -1.32 3.02 11.58
C ILE A 152 -0.86 1.67 11.02
N ILE A 153 -0.66 0.64 11.87
CA ILE A 153 -0.12 -0.66 11.45
C ILE A 153 -1.07 -1.39 10.51
N TYR A 154 -2.33 -1.56 10.91
CA TYR A 154 -3.35 -2.21 10.09
C TYR A 154 -3.75 -1.38 8.88
N GLY A 155 -3.84 -0.05 9.01
CA GLY A 155 -4.10 0.84 7.88
C GLY A 155 -2.97 0.79 6.84
N SER A 156 -1.71 0.79 7.28
CA SER A 156 -0.56 0.65 6.39
C SER A 156 -0.57 -0.71 5.69
N ALA A 157 -0.84 -1.79 6.42
CA ALA A 157 -0.94 -3.13 5.86
C ALA A 157 -2.02 -3.21 4.77
N LEU A 158 -3.22 -2.67 5.04
CA LEU A 158 -4.32 -2.64 4.07
C LEU A 158 -3.94 -1.81 2.83
N GLY A 159 -3.33 -0.64 3.03
CA GLY A 159 -2.84 0.22 1.95
C GLY A 159 -1.80 -0.47 1.06
N LEU A 160 -0.85 -1.19 1.66
CA LEU A 160 0.18 -1.96 0.95
C LEU A 160 -0.41 -3.07 0.09
N GLY A 161 -1.37 -3.82 0.62
CA GLY A 161 -2.07 -4.86 -0.14
C GLY A 161 -2.88 -4.30 -1.31
N PHE A 162 -3.55 -3.17 -1.08
CA PHE A 162 -4.26 -2.46 -2.13
C PHE A 162 -3.32 -2.01 -3.25
N ALA A 163 -2.19 -1.38 -2.91
CA ALA A 163 -1.19 -0.96 -3.88
C ALA A 163 -0.58 -2.15 -4.64
N ALA A 164 -0.28 -3.25 -3.95
CA ALA A 164 0.23 -4.48 -4.58
C ALA A 164 -0.71 -5.00 -5.67
N MET A 165 -2.02 -5.06 -5.39
CA MET A 165 -2.99 -5.52 -6.38
C MET A 165 -3.17 -4.55 -7.55
N THR A 166 -3.16 -3.23 -7.31
CA THR A 166 -3.17 -2.23 -8.38
C THR A 166 -1.98 -2.42 -9.32
N ASN A 167 -0.79 -2.61 -8.77
CA ASN A 167 0.44 -2.80 -9.53
C ASN A 167 0.43 -4.10 -10.35
N ILE A 168 -0.02 -5.20 -9.74
CA ILE A 168 -0.22 -6.47 -10.45
C ILE A 168 -1.19 -6.31 -11.63
N GLY A 169 -2.32 -5.63 -11.42
CA GLY A 169 -3.29 -5.36 -12.47
C GLY A 169 -2.70 -4.54 -13.63
N GLY A 170 -1.90 -3.52 -13.33
CA GLY A 170 -1.18 -2.72 -14.33
C GLY A 170 -0.16 -3.53 -15.12
N ILE A 171 0.61 -4.40 -14.45
CA ILE A 171 1.61 -5.27 -15.07
C ILE A 171 0.96 -6.28 -16.03
N ILE A 172 -0.15 -6.91 -15.60
CA ILE A 172 -0.88 -7.88 -16.43
C ILE A 172 -1.44 -7.19 -17.68
N THR A 173 -2.04 -6.00 -17.52
CA THR A 173 -2.67 -5.25 -18.63
C THR A 173 -1.63 -4.76 -19.64
N SER A 174 -0.42 -4.42 -19.18
CA SER A 174 0.68 -3.96 -20.04
C SER A 174 1.52 -5.08 -20.65
N GLY A 175 1.26 -6.34 -20.29
CA GLY A 175 2.06 -7.49 -20.78
C GLY A 175 3.51 -7.49 -20.30
N GLY A 176 3.77 -6.91 -19.13
CA GLY A 176 5.08 -6.93 -18.46
C GLY A 176 6.07 -5.83 -18.88
N ALA A 177 5.76 -5.02 -19.90
CA ALA A 177 6.67 -4.04 -20.52
C ALA A 177 6.85 -2.71 -19.75
N MET A 178 6.54 -2.69 -18.45
CA MET A 178 6.46 -1.46 -17.65
C MET A 178 7.55 -1.36 -16.57
N LEU A 179 8.53 -2.28 -16.50
CA LEU A 179 9.24 -2.55 -15.27
C LEU A 179 10.20 -1.44 -14.78
N THR A 180 10.85 -0.66 -15.64
CA THR A 180 11.88 0.33 -15.27
C THR A 180 11.28 1.60 -14.71
N ASN A 181 10.40 2.25 -15.48
CA ASN A 181 9.71 3.45 -15.04
C ASN A 181 8.65 3.13 -13.97
N VAL A 182 8.11 1.91 -13.94
CA VAL A 182 7.08 1.52 -12.96
C VAL A 182 7.66 0.89 -11.70
N THR A 183 8.83 0.25 -11.66
CA THR A 183 9.32 -0.29 -10.36
C THR A 183 9.65 0.83 -9.37
N ALA A 184 10.21 1.95 -9.84
CA ALA A 184 10.37 3.14 -9.00
C ALA A 184 9.02 3.68 -8.52
N LEU A 185 8.02 3.75 -9.43
CA LEU A 185 6.66 4.14 -9.08
C LEU A 185 6.01 3.16 -8.12
N VAL A 186 6.19 1.85 -8.27
CA VAL A 186 5.68 0.80 -7.38
C VAL A 186 6.21 1.01 -5.97
N VAL A 187 7.51 1.29 -5.82
CA VAL A 187 8.11 1.58 -4.50
C VAL A 187 7.48 2.83 -3.88
N ILE A 188 7.29 3.90 -4.67
CA ILE A 188 6.73 5.18 -4.22
C ILE A 188 5.23 5.05 -3.91
N GLU A 189 4.46 4.42 -4.78
CA GLU A 189 3.01 4.21 -4.68
C GLU A 189 2.69 3.31 -3.49
N THR A 190 3.43 2.20 -3.32
CA THR A 190 3.23 1.33 -2.14
C THR A 190 3.52 2.06 -0.84
N PHE A 191 4.58 2.88 -0.79
CA PHE A 191 4.88 3.72 0.36
C PHE A 191 3.79 4.78 0.62
N ALA A 192 3.32 5.44 -0.44
CA ALA A 192 2.28 6.46 -0.34
C ALA A 192 0.97 5.87 0.18
N HIS A 193 0.55 4.73 -0.37
CA HIS A 193 -0.65 4.02 0.10
C HIS A 193 -0.52 3.57 1.56
N ALA A 194 0.64 3.05 1.97
CA ALA A 194 0.89 2.68 3.35
C ALA A 194 0.73 3.89 4.28
N SER A 195 1.40 5.00 3.93
CA SER A 195 1.46 6.20 4.75
C SER A 195 0.11 6.90 4.86
N ILE A 196 -0.59 7.10 3.73
CA ILE A 196 -1.87 7.81 3.69
C ILE A 196 -2.96 7.00 4.39
N THR A 197 -3.05 5.69 4.10
CA THR A 197 -4.06 4.84 4.73
C THR A 197 -3.76 4.59 6.20
N GLY A 198 -2.48 4.40 6.57
CA GLY A 198 -2.04 4.33 7.96
C GLY A 198 -2.42 5.59 8.75
N LEU A 199 -2.13 6.78 8.21
CA LEU A 199 -2.51 8.05 8.84
C LEU A 199 -4.03 8.22 8.95
N SER A 200 -4.78 7.82 7.92
CA SER A 200 -6.24 7.88 7.95
C SER A 200 -6.82 6.96 9.02
N CYS A 201 -6.23 5.77 9.20
CA CYS A 201 -6.67 4.80 10.20
C CYS A 201 -6.18 5.12 11.62
N TYR A 202 -5.13 5.92 11.79
CA TYR A 202 -4.79 6.53 13.08
C TYR A 202 -5.98 7.36 13.62
N ILE A 203 -6.68 8.09 12.75
CA ILE A 203 -7.88 8.86 13.15
C ILE A 203 -8.99 7.92 13.65
N LEU A 204 -9.15 6.74 13.03
CA LEU A 204 -10.06 5.71 13.56
C LEU A 204 -9.63 5.23 14.95
N GLY A 205 -8.33 5.00 15.15
CA GLY A 205 -7.76 4.63 16.44
C GLY A 205 -8.06 5.67 17.52
N VAL A 206 -7.75 6.94 17.25
CA VAL A 206 -8.08 8.06 18.14
C VAL A 206 -9.58 8.09 18.44
N SER A 207 -10.43 7.91 17.43
CA SER A 207 -11.89 7.90 17.63
C SER A 207 -12.38 6.74 18.51
N LYS A 208 -11.69 5.59 18.52
CA LYS A 208 -12.06 4.43 19.36
C LYS A 208 -11.83 4.71 20.84
N TYR A 209 -10.72 5.39 21.17
CA TYR A 209 -10.25 5.60 22.54
C TYR A 209 -10.49 7.02 23.08
N SER A 210 -10.92 7.96 22.24
CA SER A 210 -11.33 9.30 22.67
C SER A 210 -12.58 9.24 23.56
N LYS A 211 -12.58 9.99 24.67
CA LYS A 211 -13.74 10.18 25.56
C LYS A 211 -14.96 10.78 24.84
N PHE A 212 -14.73 11.57 23.78
CA PHE A 212 -15.78 12.16 22.95
C PHE A 212 -15.80 11.46 21.60
N ASN A 213 -16.73 10.52 21.46
CA ASN A 213 -16.82 9.66 20.31
C ASN A 213 -17.91 10.16 19.36
N ILE A 214 -17.53 11.03 18.42
CA ILE A 214 -18.45 11.59 17.40
C ILE A 214 -18.87 10.49 16.39
N LEU A 215 -18.08 9.41 16.25
CA LEU A 215 -18.31 8.28 15.33
C LEU A 215 -18.80 7.02 16.04
N ARG A 216 -19.44 7.17 17.20
CA ARG A 216 -20.21 6.11 17.87
C ARG A 216 -21.56 5.93 17.17
N LEU A 217 -21.54 5.67 15.87
CA LEU A 217 -22.71 5.09 15.22
C LEU A 217 -22.73 3.58 15.54
N PRO A 218 -23.92 3.04 15.83
CA PRO A 218 -24.12 1.73 16.46
C PRO A 218 -23.42 0.58 15.74
#